data_AF-G7Z1Z8-F1
#
_entry.id   AF-G7Z1Z8-F1
#
_cell.length_a   1.000
_cell.length_b   1.000
_cell.length_c   1.000
_cell.angle_alpha   90.00
_cell.angle_beta   90.00
_cell.angle_gamma   90.00
#
_symmetry.space_group_name_H-M   'P 1'
#
loop_
_entity.id
_entity.type
_entity.pdbx_description
1 polymer ?
#
loop_
_entity_poly.entity_id
_entity_poly.type
_entity_poly.pdbx_seq_one_letter_code
_entity_poly.pdbx_strand_id
1 'polypeptide(L)'
;MSKAHLPDLRIDDRMIVAAALDRILYDDPDHFAAEDARTVRRLIPYGRSGWLRLGFRAETQGPSVKGEAAGVGDVRMEGDKKVVEGSVGESTAWRCGQYKITNHGGDLEIWQVMSDEYAPEPKGARLEFDAHGEPERLTFFQPRDIELRIPFTSMAVGVRLGGWQFWKQVAEGAGTAG
;
A
#
# COMPACT_ATOMS: atom_id res chain seq x y z
N MET A 1 32.11 -14.65 7.64
CA MET A 1 30.93 -13.76 7.60
C MET A 1 29.69 -14.63 7.53
N SER A 2 29.15 -15.02 8.68
CA SER A 2 27.96 -15.86 8.81
C SER A 2 26.73 -15.06 8.36
N LYS A 3 26.03 -15.51 7.31
CA LYS A 3 24.69 -15.01 6.98
C LYS A 3 23.80 -15.30 8.20
N ALA A 4 23.39 -14.26 8.92
CA ALA A 4 22.37 -14.38 9.94
C ALA A 4 21.12 -14.99 9.29
N HIS A 5 20.73 -16.16 9.76
CA HIS A 5 19.48 -16.82 9.37
C HIS A 5 18.36 -15.93 9.92
N LEU A 6 17.77 -15.10 9.06
CA LEU A 6 16.55 -14.37 9.42
C LEU A 6 15.50 -15.43 9.81
N PRO A 7 14.76 -15.24 10.91
CA PRO A 7 13.74 -16.20 11.33
C PRO A 7 12.74 -16.38 10.19
N ASP A 8 12.66 -17.59 9.66
CA ASP A 8 11.68 -17.94 8.64
C ASP A 8 10.30 -18.03 9.29
N LEU A 9 9.33 -17.30 8.73
CA LEU A 9 7.95 -17.32 9.19
C LEU A 9 7.32 -18.67 8.84
N ARG A 10 6.96 -19.44 9.86
CA ARG A 10 6.43 -20.81 9.69
C ARG A 10 5.06 -20.80 9.03
N ILE A 11 4.67 -21.92 8.42
CA ILE A 11 3.38 -22.03 7.73
C ILE A 11 2.19 -21.82 8.67
N ASP A 12 2.25 -22.35 9.89
CA ASP A 12 1.19 -22.19 10.89
C ASP A 12 1.03 -20.72 11.29
N ASP A 13 2.15 -20.00 11.48
CA ASP A 13 2.15 -18.57 11.79
C ASP A 13 1.52 -17.75 10.65
N ARG A 14 1.79 -18.13 9.39
CA ARG A 14 1.17 -17.49 8.22
C ARG A 14 -0.35 -17.67 8.20
N MET A 15 -0.86 -18.83 8.61
CA MET A 15 -2.29 -19.09 8.69
C MET A 15 -2.94 -18.28 9.82
N ILE A 16 -2.30 -18.21 10.99
CA ILE A 16 -2.77 -17.40 12.12
C ILE A 16 -2.83 -15.92 11.73
N VAL A 17 -1.77 -15.41 11.09
CA VAL A 17 -1.73 -14.02 10.61
C VAL A 17 -2.84 -13.75 9.60
N ALA A 18 -3.03 -14.62 8.61
CA ALA A 18 -4.07 -14.42 7.61
C ALA A 18 -5.46 -14.35 8.25
N ALA A 19 -5.77 -15.25 9.17
CA ALA A 19 -7.05 -15.27 9.89
C ALA A 19 -7.25 -14.03 10.78
N ALA A 20 -6.19 -13.57 11.48
CA ALA A 20 -6.25 -12.35 12.28
C ALA A 20 -6.46 -11.11 11.41
N LEU A 21 -5.80 -11.03 10.25
CA LEU A 21 -6.01 -9.95 9.29
C LEU A 21 -7.42 -9.95 8.71
N ASP A 22 -7.99 -11.11 8.38
CA ASP A 22 -9.37 -11.17 7.91
C ASP A 22 -10.34 -10.59 8.95
N ARG A 23 -10.16 -10.89 10.24
CA ARG A 23 -10.96 -10.31 11.32
C ARG A 23 -10.76 -8.80 11.46
N ILE A 24 -9.50 -8.34 11.51
CA ILE A 24 -9.17 -6.90 11.59
C ILE A 24 -9.80 -6.12 10.42
N LEU A 25 -9.74 -6.67 9.21
CA LEU A 25 -10.16 -5.98 7.99
C LEU A 25 -11.67 -6.07 7.75
N TYR A 26 -12.35 -7.15 8.17
CA TYR A 26 -13.71 -7.44 7.72
C TYR A 26 -14.75 -7.77 8.80
N ASP A 27 -14.38 -8.08 10.06
CA ASP A 27 -15.39 -8.46 11.08
C ASP A 27 -16.26 -7.26 11.51
N ASP A 28 -15.64 -6.15 11.87
CA ASP A 28 -16.31 -4.92 12.31
C ASP A 28 -15.90 -3.74 11.41
N PRO A 29 -16.83 -2.92 10.90
CA PRO A 29 -16.52 -1.85 9.97
C PRO A 29 -15.70 -0.70 10.57
N ASP A 30 -15.84 -0.44 11.87
CA ASP A 30 -15.32 0.77 12.55
C ASP A 30 -14.22 0.44 13.57
N HIS A 31 -14.18 -0.79 14.07
CA HIS A 31 -13.27 -1.22 15.11
C HIS A 31 -12.47 -2.46 14.74
N PHE A 32 -11.37 -2.71 15.44
CA PHE A 32 -10.63 -3.97 15.38
C PHE A 32 -10.16 -4.42 16.77
N ALA A 33 -10.05 -5.72 16.96
CA ALA A 33 -9.59 -6.29 18.22
C ALA A 33 -8.08 -6.07 18.43
N ALA A 34 -7.71 -5.50 19.58
CA ALA A 34 -6.30 -5.26 19.93
C ALA A 34 -5.47 -6.56 19.95
N GLU A 35 -6.05 -7.67 20.42
CA GLU A 35 -5.38 -8.97 20.49
C GLU A 35 -4.99 -9.53 19.11
N ASP A 36 -5.83 -9.32 18.10
CA ASP A 36 -5.51 -9.72 16.73
C ASP A 36 -4.34 -8.89 16.19
N ALA A 37 -4.35 -7.58 16.41
CA ALA A 37 -3.26 -6.68 16.00
C ALA A 37 -1.93 -7.03 16.69
N ARG A 38 -1.96 -7.30 18.00
CA ARG A 38 -0.78 -7.78 18.76
C ARG A 38 -0.29 -9.12 18.24
N THR A 39 -1.19 -10.04 17.90
CA THR A 39 -0.86 -11.35 17.34
C THR A 39 -0.12 -11.21 16.02
N VAL A 40 -0.62 -10.39 15.09
CA VAL A 40 0.05 -10.16 13.80
C VAL A 40 1.44 -9.55 14.03
N ARG A 41 1.56 -8.52 14.89
CA ARG A 41 2.86 -7.89 15.17
C ARG A 41 3.89 -8.83 15.77
N ARG A 42 3.46 -9.71 16.69
CA ARG A 42 4.35 -10.69 17.34
C ARG A 42 4.87 -11.73 16.35
N LEU A 43 4.03 -12.16 15.41
CA LEU A 43 4.35 -13.25 14.49
C LEU A 43 5.13 -12.77 13.27
N ILE A 44 4.87 -11.57 12.74
CA ILE A 44 5.58 -11.07 11.56
C ILE A 44 6.98 -10.55 11.95
N PRO A 45 8.06 -11.17 11.46
CA PRO A 45 9.40 -10.72 11.80
C PRO A 45 9.65 -9.32 11.27
N TYR A 46 10.38 -8.53 12.06
CA TYR A 46 10.83 -7.21 11.67
C TYR A 46 11.65 -7.27 10.37
N GLY A 47 11.22 -6.51 9.37
CA GLY A 47 11.97 -6.31 8.14
C GLY A 47 12.96 -5.17 8.32
N ARG A 48 14.19 -5.31 7.82
CA ARG A 48 15.07 -4.14 7.68
C ARG A 48 14.47 -3.26 6.59
N SER A 49 13.72 -2.24 6.99
CA SER A 49 13.19 -1.27 6.05
C SER A 49 14.28 -0.28 5.66
N GLY A 50 14.47 -0.08 4.36
CA GLY A 50 15.16 1.10 3.87
C GLY A 50 14.24 2.29 4.13
N TRP A 51 14.62 3.16 5.06
CA TRP A 51 13.90 4.38 5.45
C TRP A 51 13.48 5.31 4.28
N LEU A 52 14.02 5.11 3.07
CA LEU A 52 13.49 5.68 1.83
C LEU A 52 12.93 4.58 0.94
N ARG A 53 11.60 4.45 0.90
CA ARG A 53 10.88 3.96 -0.27
C ARG A 53 10.42 5.17 -1.07
N LEU A 54 11.23 5.62 -2.02
CA LEU A 54 10.81 6.60 -3.02
C LEU A 54 10.37 5.82 -4.25
N GLY A 55 9.09 5.51 -4.32
CA GLY A 55 8.43 5.05 -5.54
C GLY A 55 8.04 6.27 -6.38
N PHE A 56 8.47 6.32 -7.64
CA PHE A 56 7.96 7.31 -8.58
C PHE A 56 7.35 6.60 -9.79
N ARG A 57 6.12 6.98 -10.14
CA ARG A 57 5.48 6.64 -11.40
C ARG A 57 5.23 7.92 -12.17
N ALA A 58 5.92 8.06 -13.30
CA ALA A 58 5.69 9.15 -14.23
C ALA A 58 4.90 8.60 -15.43
N GLU A 59 3.69 9.14 -15.64
CA GLU A 59 2.92 8.88 -16.85
C GLU A 59 3.14 10.07 -17.80
N THR A 60 3.87 9.85 -18.90
CA THR A 60 4.00 10.85 -19.97
C THR A 60 3.01 10.52 -21.06
N GLN A 61 2.03 11.40 -21.28
CA GLN A 61 1.17 11.37 -22.46
C GLN A 61 1.89 12.13 -23.59
N GLY A 62 2.25 11.43 -24.67
CA GLY A 62 2.85 12.05 -25.85
C GLY A 62 1.89 13.05 -26.52
N PRO A 63 2.40 14.04 -27.27
CA PRO A 63 1.56 15.03 -27.95
C PRO A 63 0.57 14.34 -28.89
N SER A 64 -0.72 14.67 -28.77
CA SER A 64 -1.73 14.21 -29.73
C SER A 64 -1.48 14.87 -31.09
N VAL A 65 -1.15 14.09 -32.11
CA VAL A 65 -1.03 14.59 -33.48
C VAL A 65 -2.41 14.53 -34.13
N LYS A 66 -2.99 15.69 -34.46
CA LYS A 66 -4.14 15.78 -35.33
C LYS A 66 -3.63 15.77 -36.77
N GLY A 67 -3.84 14.66 -37.48
CA GLY A 67 -3.47 14.53 -38.90
C GLY A 67 -4.73 14.49 -39.76
N GLU A 68 -4.75 15.25 -40.85
CA GLU A 68 -5.79 15.17 -41.88
C GLU A 68 -5.30 14.22 -42.98
N ALA A 69 -5.91 13.04 -43.08
CA ALA A 69 -5.63 12.09 -44.15
C ALA A 69 -6.64 12.32 -45.29
N ALA A 70 -6.15 12.52 -46.51
CA ALA A 70 -7.02 12.71 -47.67
C ALA A 70 -7.94 11.47 -47.85
N GLY A 71 -9.25 11.66 -47.62
CA GLY A 71 -10.30 10.65 -47.84
C GLY A 71 -10.94 10.04 -46.59
N VAL A 72 -10.45 10.33 -45.38
CA VAL A 72 -11.01 9.88 -44.10
C VAL A 72 -10.88 11.05 -43.13
N GLY A 73 -11.98 11.69 -42.74
CA GLY A 73 -11.95 12.93 -41.92
C GLY A 73 -11.18 12.81 -40.61
N ASP A 74 -11.06 13.93 -39.87
CA ASP A 74 -10.31 14.10 -38.61
C ASP A 74 -10.03 12.79 -37.83
N VAL A 75 -8.82 12.25 -37.98
CA VAL A 75 -8.37 11.10 -37.19
C VAL A 75 -7.64 11.62 -35.95
N ARG A 76 -8.24 11.41 -34.79
CA ARG A 76 -7.61 11.65 -33.49
C ARG A 76 -6.79 10.41 -33.13
N MET A 77 -5.46 10.50 -33.18
CA MET A 77 -4.59 9.51 -32.55
C MET A 77 -4.34 9.95 -31.10
N GLU A 78 -4.84 9.18 -30.13
CA GLU A 78 -4.43 9.31 -28.73
C GLU A 78 -2.97 8.87 -28.63
N GLY A 79 -2.10 9.77 -28.16
CA GLY A 79 -0.66 9.52 -28.08
C GLY A 79 -0.31 8.37 -27.14
N ASP A 80 0.75 7.63 -27.47
CA ASP A 80 1.26 6.52 -26.67
C ASP A 80 1.50 6.94 -25.22
N LYS A 81 0.82 6.25 -24.28
CA LYS A 81 0.98 6.41 -22.84
C LYS A 81 2.24 5.68 -22.39
N LYS A 82 3.31 6.41 -22.10
CA LYS A 82 4.55 5.84 -21.57
C LYS A 82 4.52 5.91 -20.04
N VAL A 83 4.52 4.75 -19.39
CA VAL A 83 4.61 4.63 -17.94
C VAL A 83 6.03 4.21 -17.57
N VAL A 84 6.70 4.98 -16.72
CA VAL A 84 8.00 4.61 -16.13
C VAL A 84 7.81 4.46 -14.63
N GLU A 85 8.07 3.26 -14.12
CA GLU A 85 8.02 2.90 -12.70
C GLU A 85 9.43 2.61 -12.19
N GLY A 86 9.77 3.16 -11.02
CA GLY A 86 11.03 2.88 -10.34
C GLY A 86 10.85 2.90 -8.83
N SER A 87 11.43 1.93 -8.13
CA SER A 87 11.45 1.85 -6.68
C SER A 87 12.89 1.67 -6.16
N VAL A 88 13.29 2.46 -5.17
CA VAL A 88 14.56 2.29 -4.44
C VAL A 88 14.23 1.82 -3.02
N GLY A 89 14.87 0.74 -2.56
CA GLY A 89 14.72 0.20 -1.20
C GLY A 89 13.70 -0.95 -1.09
N GLU A 90 14.15 -2.19 -1.24
CA GLU A 90 13.30 -3.38 -1.07
C GLU A 90 13.24 -3.78 0.41
N SER A 91 12.14 -3.44 1.09
CA SER A 91 11.87 -3.96 2.44
C SER A 91 11.39 -5.40 2.36
N THR A 92 11.84 -6.24 3.31
CA THR A 92 11.42 -7.65 3.40
C THR A 92 9.90 -7.74 3.62
N ALA A 93 9.20 -8.36 2.66
CA ALA A 93 7.76 -8.61 2.72
C ALA A 93 7.46 -10.10 2.99
N TRP A 94 6.52 -10.36 3.88
CA TRP A 94 6.08 -11.70 4.29
C TRP A 94 4.74 -12.03 3.69
N ARG A 95 4.62 -13.18 3.02
CA ARG A 95 3.36 -13.63 2.43
C ARG A 95 2.58 -14.51 3.41
N CYS A 96 1.36 -14.09 3.75
CA CYS A 96 0.43 -14.81 4.60
C CYS A 96 -0.93 -14.91 3.89
N GLY A 97 -1.21 -16.06 3.26
CA GLY A 97 -2.42 -16.25 2.47
C GLY A 97 -2.53 -15.24 1.31
N GLN A 98 -3.57 -14.41 1.36
CA GLN A 98 -3.85 -13.36 0.38
C GLN A 98 -3.13 -12.04 0.66
N TYR A 99 -2.32 -11.95 1.72
CA TYR A 99 -1.65 -10.72 2.15
C TYR A 99 -0.13 -10.78 1.97
N LYS A 100 0.45 -9.62 1.66
CA LYS A 100 1.87 -9.28 1.78
C LYS A 100 2.00 -8.29 2.93
N ILE A 101 2.82 -8.60 3.93
CA ILE A 101 3.01 -7.76 5.12
C ILE A 101 4.47 -7.32 5.23
N THR A 102 4.69 -6.03 5.44
CA THR A 102 6.00 -5.48 5.80
C THR A 102 5.94 -4.96 7.22
N ASN A 103 6.90 -5.34 8.07
CA ASN A 103 6.98 -4.87 9.45
C ASN A 103 8.08 -3.81 9.57
N HIS A 104 7.68 -2.57 9.84
CA HIS A 104 8.54 -1.40 9.98
C HIS A 104 8.84 -1.05 11.45
N GLY A 105 8.44 -1.91 12.39
CA GLY A 105 8.71 -1.74 13.82
C GLY A 105 7.67 -0.87 14.52
N GLY A 106 7.37 0.32 13.98
CA GLY A 106 6.28 1.20 14.45
C GLY A 106 4.92 0.86 13.86
N ASP A 107 4.89 0.21 12.69
CA ASP A 107 3.67 -0.13 11.98
C ASP A 107 3.86 -1.37 11.11
N LEU A 108 2.72 -1.94 10.70
CA LEU A 108 2.64 -3.01 9.73
C LEU A 108 1.92 -2.51 8.47
N GLU A 109 2.62 -2.59 7.35
CA GLU A 109 2.06 -2.28 6.03
C GLU A 109 1.54 -3.57 5.40
N ILE A 110 0.26 -3.59 5.03
CA ILE A 110 -0.48 -4.77 4.60
C ILE A 110 -1.03 -4.51 3.19
N TRP A 111 -0.70 -5.38 2.25
CA TRP A 111 -1.20 -5.34 0.87
C TRP A 111 -1.88 -6.64 0.52
N GLN A 112 -2.98 -6.60 -0.23
CA GLN A 112 -3.43 -7.82 -0.92
C GLN A 112 -2.38 -8.24 -1.97
N VAL A 113 -2.11 -9.54 -2.11
CA VAL A 113 -1.00 -10.07 -2.93
C VAL A 113 -0.99 -9.55 -4.36
N MET A 114 -2.18 -9.39 -4.96
CA MET A 114 -2.36 -8.91 -6.33
C MET A 114 -2.46 -7.38 -6.43
N SER A 115 -2.24 -6.68 -5.31
CA SER A 115 -2.33 -5.23 -5.22
C SER A 115 -1.01 -4.64 -4.72
N ASP A 116 -0.78 -3.40 -5.12
CA ASP A 116 0.26 -2.50 -4.62
C ASP A 116 -0.24 -1.05 -4.73
N GLU A 117 0.62 -0.07 -4.46
CA GLU A 117 0.31 1.37 -4.50
C GLU A 117 -0.12 1.88 -5.90
N TYR A 118 0.28 1.17 -6.96
CA TYR A 118 0.05 1.53 -8.36
C TYR A 118 -1.09 0.72 -9.01
N ALA A 119 -1.64 -0.28 -8.32
CA ALA A 119 -2.80 -1.03 -8.78
C ALA A 119 -4.00 -0.10 -9.07
N PRO A 120 -4.84 -0.38 -10.09
CA PRO A 120 -6.00 0.47 -10.41
C PRO A 120 -6.92 0.69 -9.21
N GLU A 121 -7.12 -0.35 -8.41
CA GLU A 121 -7.83 -0.32 -7.13
C GLU A 121 -6.90 -0.83 -6.03
N PRO A 122 -6.05 0.04 -5.45
CA PRO A 122 -5.07 -0.39 -4.48
C PRO A 122 -5.75 -0.78 -3.17
N LYS A 123 -5.49 -2.00 -2.71
CA LYS A 123 -6.00 -2.58 -1.46
C LYS A 123 -4.86 -2.71 -0.47
N GLY A 124 -4.46 -1.55 0.05
CA GLY A 124 -3.44 -1.40 1.09
C GLY A 124 -4.05 -0.95 2.40
N ALA A 125 -3.53 -1.44 3.52
CA ALA A 125 -3.86 -1.01 4.87
C ALA A 125 -2.59 -0.86 5.69
N ARG A 126 -2.60 0.02 6.68
CA ARG A 126 -1.51 0.21 7.63
C ARG A 126 -2.04 0.12 9.04
N LEU A 127 -1.49 -0.80 9.80
CA LEU A 127 -1.80 -1.01 11.20
C LEU A 127 -0.71 -0.35 12.03
N GLU A 128 -1.07 0.72 12.74
CA GLU A 128 -0.17 1.58 13.47
C GLU A 128 -0.19 1.25 14.96
N PHE A 129 0.97 1.41 15.59
CA PHE A 129 1.15 1.16 17.01
C PHE A 129 1.82 2.34 17.69
N ASP A 130 1.53 2.51 18.97
CA ASP A 130 2.15 3.54 19.80
C ASP A 130 3.60 3.20 20.18
N ALA A 131 4.22 4.08 20.96
CA ALA A 131 5.59 3.91 21.46
C ALA A 131 5.77 2.73 22.42
N HIS A 132 4.70 2.27 23.07
CA HIS A 132 4.69 1.10 23.95
C HIS A 132 4.47 -0.21 23.17
N GLY A 133 4.08 -0.09 21.91
CA GLY A 133 3.83 -1.17 21.01
C GLY A 133 2.37 -1.62 20.96
N GLU A 134 1.47 -0.82 21.53
CA GLU A 134 0.03 -1.07 21.57
C GLU A 134 -0.64 -0.61 20.28
N PRO A 135 -1.63 -1.36 19.77
CA PRO A 135 -2.31 -1.00 18.53
C PRO A 135 -3.17 0.25 18.73
N GLU A 136 -3.04 1.22 17.83
CA GLU A 136 -3.70 2.51 17.95
C GLU A 136 -4.79 2.68 16.89
N ARG A 137 -4.43 2.49 15.61
CA ARG A 137 -5.31 2.78 14.48
C ARG A 137 -5.00 1.93 13.26
N LEU A 138 -6.02 1.77 12.43
CA LEU A 138 -5.92 1.19 11.10
C LEU A 138 -6.21 2.30 10.07
N THR A 139 -5.32 2.47 9.10
CA THR A 139 -5.52 3.36 7.95
C THR A 139 -5.58 2.55 6.67
N PHE A 140 -6.32 3.03 5.66
CA PHE A 140 -6.35 2.43 4.33
C PHE A 140 -5.62 3.33 3.33
N PHE A 141 -5.05 2.71 2.31
CA PHE A 141 -4.37 3.43 1.25
C PHE A 141 -5.40 3.97 0.24
N GLN A 142 -5.35 5.27 -0.02
CA GLN A 142 -6.15 5.93 -1.04
C GLN A 142 -5.22 6.64 -2.03
N PRO A 143 -5.21 6.25 -3.32
CA PRO A 143 -4.47 6.95 -4.34
C PRO A 143 -5.21 8.23 -4.72
N ARG A 144 -4.45 9.28 -5.03
CA ARG A 144 -4.94 10.52 -5.62
C ARG A 144 -4.15 10.79 -6.89
N ASP A 145 -4.84 10.76 -8.01
CA ASP A 145 -4.28 11.16 -9.28
C ASP A 145 -4.45 12.67 -9.44
N ILE A 146 -3.32 13.37 -9.62
CA ILE A 146 -3.27 14.81 -9.86
C ILE A 146 -2.74 15.02 -11.27
N GLU A 147 -3.53 15.66 -12.12
CA GLU A 147 -3.08 16.12 -13.43
C GLU A 147 -2.61 17.57 -13.33
N LEU A 148 -1.32 17.81 -13.58
CA LEU A 148 -0.79 19.16 -13.75
C LEU A 148 -0.71 19.47 -15.25
N ARG A 149 -1.51 20.44 -15.71
CA ARG A 149 -1.46 20.94 -17.08
C ARG A 149 -0.51 22.13 -17.16
N ILE A 150 0.50 22.06 -18.02
CA ILE A 150 1.48 23.13 -18.20
C ILE A 150 0.88 24.19 -19.14
N PRO A 151 0.66 25.44 -18.67
CA PRO A 151 0.11 26.50 -19.50
C PRO A 151 0.94 26.73 -20.77
N PHE A 152 0.29 27.09 -21.87
CA PHE A 152 0.93 27.40 -23.16
C PHE A 152 1.62 26.21 -23.85
N THR A 153 1.42 24.98 -23.35
CA THR A 153 1.85 23.73 -24.01
C THR A 153 0.68 22.74 -24.08
N SER A 154 0.79 21.69 -24.91
CA SER A 154 -0.13 20.54 -24.92
C SER A 154 0.25 19.45 -23.92
N MET A 155 1.20 19.72 -23.01
CA MET A 155 1.71 18.74 -22.06
C MET A 155 0.86 18.70 -20.79
N ALA A 156 0.47 17.50 -20.40
CA ALA A 156 -0.09 17.17 -19.09
C ALA A 156 0.84 16.19 -18.39
N VAL A 157 1.11 16.43 -17.10
CA VAL A 157 1.88 15.53 -16.25
C VAL A 157 0.93 14.93 -15.23
N GLY A 158 0.71 13.62 -15.32
CA GLY A 158 -0.03 12.85 -14.32
C GLY A 158 0.90 12.46 -13.18
N VAL A 159 0.53 12.84 -11.94
CA VAL A 159 1.22 12.44 -10.71
C VAL A 159 0.24 11.66 -9.84
N ARG A 160 0.58 10.41 -9.54
CA ARG A 160 -0.17 9.60 -8.58
C ARG A 160 0.46 9.74 -7.19
N LEU A 161 -0.26 10.37 -6.28
CA LEU A 161 0.13 10.51 -4.89
C LEU A 161 -0.64 9.50 -4.04
N GLY A 162 0.07 8.65 -3.31
CA GLY A 162 -0.51 7.78 -2.30
C GLY A 162 -0.72 8.50 -0.98
N GLY A 163 -1.80 8.18 -0.26
CA GLY A 163 -2.04 8.69 1.09
C GLY A 163 -2.72 7.65 1.97
N TRP A 164 -2.42 7.70 3.27
CA TRP A 164 -3.11 6.91 4.29
C TRP A 164 -4.29 7.72 4.84
N GLN A 165 -5.46 7.12 4.91
CA GLN A 165 -6.66 7.72 5.48
C GLN A 165 -7.18 6.85 6.63
N PHE A 166 -7.78 7.49 7.63
CA PHE A 166 -8.38 6.77 8.75
C PHE A 166 -9.39 5.73 8.26
N TRP A 167 -9.31 4.52 8.81
CA TRP A 167 -10.26 3.45 8.55
C TRP A 167 -10.97 3.01 9.83
N LYS A 168 -10.22 2.48 10.79
CA LYS A 168 -10.76 1.89 12.02
C LYS A 168 -9.91 2.28 13.23
N GLN A 169 -10.54 2.25 14.39
CA GLN A 169 -9.86 2.42 15.67
C GLN A 169 -9.82 1.09 16.45
N VAL A 170 -8.96 0.99 17.45
CA VAL A 170 -8.96 -0.18 18.33
C VAL A 170 -10.29 -0.24 19.09
N ALA A 171 -10.87 -1.44 19.22
CA ALA A 171 -12.07 -1.63 20.04
C ALA A 171 -11.73 -1.29 21.50
N GLU A 172 -12.50 -0.38 22.11
CA GLU A 172 -12.37 -0.08 23.53
C GLU A 172 -12.75 -1.33 24.34
N GLY A 173 -11.73 -1.98 24.92
CA GLY A 173 -11.96 -3.03 25.91
C GLY A 173 -12.60 -2.41 27.14
N ALA A 174 -13.80 -2.86 27.51
CA ALA A 174 -14.41 -2.60 28.81
C ALA A 174 -13.40 -2.91 29.94
N GLY A 175 -12.74 -1.89 30.48
CA GLY A 175 -11.64 -2.10 31.40
C GLY A 175 -10.91 -0.82 31.81
N THR A 176 -11.64 0.11 32.43
CA THR A 176 -11.21 0.92 33.59
C THR A 176 -12.34 1.89 33.97
N ALA A 177 -13.27 1.41 34.79
CA ALA A 177 -14.13 2.26 35.58
C ALA A 177 -14.07 1.77 37.03
N GLY A 178 -13.48 2.60 37.91
CA GLY A 178 -13.59 2.53 39.36
C GLY A 178 -12.54 1.70 40.06
#